data_AF-A0AAV1PCY7-F1
#
_entry.id   AF-A0AAV1PCY7-F1
#
_cell.length_a   1.000
_cell.length_b   1.000
_cell.length_c   1.000
_cell.angle_alpha   90.00
_cell.angle_beta   90.00
_cell.angle_gamma   90.00
#
_symmetry.space_group_name_H-M   'P 1'
#
loop_
_entity.id
_entity.type
_entity.pdbx_description
1 polymer ?
#
loop_
_entity_poly.entity_id
_entity_poly.type
_entity_poly.pdbx_seq_one_letter_code
_entity_poly.pdbx_strand_id
1 'polypeptide(L)'
;MTAKPDTTLWEEICGITDHVLRLHKVAIQATGRAMGLMVLQERARWLGLTNLSTKEKEELFDTPVVPHGVFGVAVTSMQKRFEEKKRDDEALKLCLPRRAQFATSTAQRQPSYAPGPRFQDPEDI
;
A
#
# COMPACT_ATOMS: atom_id res chain seq x y z
N MET A 1 -34.17 45.13 45.37
CA MET A 1 -33.75 43.97 46.17
C MET A 1 -33.14 42.96 45.20
N THR A 2 -31.81 42.97 45.03
CA THR A 2 -31.11 42.01 44.17
C THR A 2 -30.91 40.73 44.98
N ALA A 3 -31.69 39.69 44.68
CA ALA A 3 -31.52 38.38 45.30
C ALA A 3 -30.09 37.89 45.03
N LYS A 4 -29.39 37.44 46.08
CA LYS A 4 -28.08 36.80 45.93
C LYS A 4 -28.24 35.59 45.01
N PRO A 5 -27.31 35.36 44.06
CA PRO A 5 -27.37 34.16 43.23
C PRO A 5 -27.39 32.93 44.12
N ASP A 6 -28.32 32.02 43.83
CA ASP A 6 -28.47 30.76 44.54
C ASP A 6 -27.20 29.92 44.31
N THR A 7 -26.37 29.81 45.35
CA THR A 7 -25.07 29.15 45.30
C THR A 7 -25.21 27.67 44.93
N THR A 8 -26.31 27.04 45.34
CA THR A 8 -26.61 25.63 45.05
C THR A 8 -26.87 25.43 43.56
N LEU A 9 -27.65 26.31 42.93
CA LEU A 9 -27.88 26.27 41.49
C LEU A 9 -26.57 26.44 40.69
N TRP A 10 -25.67 27.32 41.15
CA TRP A 10 -24.38 27.52 40.50
C TRP A 10 -23.47 26.29 40.60
N GLU A 11 -23.44 25.63 41.75
CA GLU A 11 -22.71 24.38 41.95
C GLU A 11 -23.24 23.26 41.04
N GLU A 12 -24.56 23.13 40.91
CA GLU A 12 -25.19 22.16 40.00
C GLU A 12 -24.81 22.42 38.54
N ILE A 13 -24.86 23.68 38.08
CA ILE A 13 -24.45 24.06 36.73
C ILE A 13 -22.97 23.72 36.49
N CYS A 14 -22.11 23.99 37.46
CA CYS A 14 -20.70 23.64 37.36
C CYS A 14 -20.50 22.12 37.31
N GLY A 15 -21.22 21.36 38.13
CA GLY A 15 -21.21 19.90 38.13
C GLY A 15 -21.66 19.31 36.80
N ILE A 16 -22.77 19.80 36.23
CA ILE A 16 -23.26 19.36 34.92
C ILE A 16 -22.23 19.68 33.83
N THR A 17 -21.68 20.90 33.82
CA THR A 17 -20.68 21.32 32.83
C THR A 17 -19.45 20.44 32.86
N ASP A 18 -18.94 20.12 34.05
CA ASP A 18 -17.80 19.24 34.26
C ASP A 18 -18.07 17.80 33.78
N HIS A 19 -19.28 17.28 34.02
CA HIS A 19 -19.71 15.99 33.44
C HIS A 19 -19.75 16.01 31.91
N VAL A 20 -20.30 17.07 31.32
CA VAL A 20 -20.37 17.24 29.86
C VAL A 20 -18.97 17.31 29.26
N LEU A 21 -18.04 18.04 29.88
CA LEU A 21 -16.66 18.14 29.41
C LEU A 21 -15.93 16.79 29.48
N ARG A 22 -16.11 16.02 30.56
CA ARG A 22 -15.57 14.65 30.65
C ARG A 22 -16.14 13.74 29.57
N LEU A 23 -17.44 13.80 29.33
CA LEU A 23 -18.10 13.00 28.29
C LEU A 23 -17.53 13.34 26.91
N HIS A 24 -17.41 14.62 26.57
CA HIS A 24 -16.83 15.07 25.30
C HIS A 24 -15.38 14.63 25.16
N LYS A 25 -14.58 14.73 26.21
CA LYS A 25 -13.19 14.25 26.19
C LYS A 25 -13.12 12.76 25.83
N VAL A 26 -13.95 11.93 26.45
CA VAL A 26 -14.00 10.49 26.14
C VAL A 26 -14.49 10.24 24.72
N ALA A 27 -15.53 10.96 24.27
CA ALA A 27 -16.05 10.85 22.91
C ALA A 27 -15.00 11.20 21.86
N ILE A 28 -14.31 12.34 22.02
CA ILE A 28 -13.24 12.79 21.12
C ILE A 28 -12.08 11.78 21.11
N GLN A 29 -11.70 11.22 22.27
CA GLN A 29 -10.69 10.18 22.33
C GLN A 29 -11.10 8.90 21.58
N ALA A 30 -12.36 8.48 21.72
CA ALA A 30 -12.89 7.33 20.99
C ALA A 30 -12.91 7.58 19.48
N THR A 31 -13.36 8.77 19.03
CA THR A 31 -13.31 9.17 17.62
C THR A 31 -11.87 9.19 17.10
N GLY A 32 -10.92 9.73 17.88
CA GLY A 32 -9.50 9.72 17.54
C GLY A 32 -8.95 8.31 17.32
N ARG A 33 -9.28 7.35 18.20
CA ARG A 33 -8.89 5.95 18.04
C ARG A 33 -9.54 5.32 16.80
N ALA A 34 -10.81 5.59 16.54
CA ALA A 34 -11.52 5.08 15.37
C ALA A 34 -10.88 5.59 14.06
N MET A 35 -10.55 6.88 13.99
CA MET A 35 -9.82 7.47 12.86
C MET A 35 -8.44 6.82 12.69
N GLY A 36 -7.72 6.60 13.79
CA GLY A 36 -6.44 5.87 13.77
C GLY A 36 -6.59 4.46 13.16
N LEU A 37 -7.60 3.70 13.58
CA LEU A 37 -7.87 2.37 13.03
C LEU A 37 -8.21 2.39 11.54
N MET A 38 -8.97 3.38 11.07
CA MET A 38 -9.26 3.54 9.64
C MET A 38 -7.98 3.76 8.82
N VAL A 39 -7.04 4.56 9.33
CA VAL A 39 -5.74 4.77 8.67
C VAL A 39 -4.94 3.47 8.62
N LEU A 40 -4.86 2.72 9.73
CA LEU A 40 -4.16 1.43 9.77
C LEU A 40 -4.78 0.41 8.79
N GLN A 41 -6.11 0.36 8.70
CA GLN A 41 -6.80 -0.50 7.76
C GLN A 41 -6.47 -0.15 6.31
N GLU A 42 -6.50 1.16 5.97
CA GLU A 42 -6.17 1.58 4.61
C GLU A 42 -4.70 1.26 4.29
N ARG A 43 -3.77 1.47 5.23
CA ARG A 43 -2.37 1.04 5.07
C ARG A 43 -2.23 -0.45 4.77
N ALA A 44 -2.90 -1.30 5.56
CA ALA A 44 -2.89 -2.74 5.35
C ALA A 44 -3.40 -3.09 3.94
N ARG A 45 -4.47 -2.42 3.48
CA ARG A 45 -5.03 -2.60 2.14
C ARG A 45 -4.04 -2.22 1.05
N TRP A 46 -3.43 -1.04 1.12
CA TRP A 46 -2.41 -0.61 0.15
C TRP A 46 -1.23 -1.56 0.11
N LEU A 47 -0.67 -1.92 1.28
CA LEU A 47 0.44 -2.86 1.37
C LEU A 47 0.11 -4.26 0.85
N GLY A 48 -1.12 -4.71 1.04
CA GLY A 48 -1.63 -5.98 0.51
C GLY A 48 -1.57 -6.06 -1.02
N LEU A 49 -1.71 -4.93 -1.72
CA LEU A 49 -1.66 -4.84 -3.18
C LEU A 49 -0.24 -4.68 -3.75
N THR A 50 0.78 -4.53 -2.88
CA THR A 50 2.17 -4.37 -3.32
C THR A 50 2.90 -5.72 -3.38
N ASN A 51 3.87 -5.79 -4.30
CA ASN A 51 4.83 -6.90 -4.41
C ASN A 51 6.03 -6.76 -3.47
N LEU A 52 5.89 -5.99 -2.38
CA LEU A 52 6.92 -5.84 -1.37
C LEU A 52 7.10 -7.13 -0.56
N SER A 53 8.30 -7.36 -0.06
CA SER A 53 8.55 -8.43 0.91
C SER A 53 7.81 -8.15 2.23
N THR A 54 7.53 -9.20 3.01
CA THR A 54 6.90 -9.06 4.34
C THR A 54 7.65 -8.08 5.22
N LYS A 55 8.98 -8.12 5.19
CA LYS A 55 9.85 -7.21 5.95
C LYS A 55 9.64 -5.73 5.55
N GLU A 56 9.58 -5.45 4.25
CA GLU A 56 9.35 -4.07 3.76
C GLU A 56 7.94 -3.58 4.09
N LYS A 57 6.95 -4.48 4.09
CA LYS A 57 5.57 -4.15 4.51
C LYS A 57 5.52 -3.80 5.99
N GLU A 58 6.18 -4.57 6.85
CA GLU A 58 6.27 -4.28 8.29
C GLU A 58 6.94 -2.93 8.56
N GLU A 59 8.07 -2.63 7.90
CA GLU A 59 8.74 -1.32 8.01
C GLU A 59 7.79 -0.14 7.71
N LEU A 60 6.89 -0.30 6.74
CA LEU A 60 5.95 0.75 6.34
C LEU A 60 4.70 0.79 7.22
N PHE A 61 4.27 -0.34 7.77
CA PHE A 61 3.09 -0.44 8.61
C PHE A 61 3.27 0.32 9.93
N ASP A 62 4.46 0.25 10.52
CA ASP A 62 4.80 0.86 11.82
C ASP A 62 5.08 2.38 11.77
N THR A 63 4.98 3.00 10.60
CA THR A 63 5.28 4.43 10.46
C THR A 63 4.25 5.28 11.25
N PRO A 64 4.63 6.34 11.97
CA PRO A 64 3.64 7.18 12.65
C PRO A 64 2.62 7.78 11.67
N VAL A 65 1.37 7.96 12.10
CA VAL A 65 0.36 8.67 11.32
C VAL A 65 0.68 10.16 11.38
N VAL A 66 0.94 10.77 10.22
CA VAL A 66 1.24 12.20 10.10
C VAL A 66 0.17 12.89 9.27
N PRO A 67 -0.12 14.19 9.50
CA PRO A 67 -1.13 14.91 8.73
C PRO A 67 -0.85 14.98 7.22
N HIS A 68 0.43 14.81 6.83
CA HIS A 68 0.90 15.01 5.45
C HIS A 68 0.75 13.76 4.58
N GLY A 69 0.26 12.65 5.13
CA GLY A 69 -0.02 11.45 4.35
C GLY A 69 -0.09 10.18 5.17
N VAL A 70 -0.78 9.18 4.62
CA VAL A 70 -1.02 7.89 5.26
C VAL A 70 0.28 7.21 5.67
N PHE A 71 1.35 7.29 4.88
CA PHE A 71 2.66 6.69 5.20
C PHE A 71 3.77 7.73 5.48
N GLY A 72 3.41 9.01 5.61
CA GLY A 72 4.38 10.10 5.75
C GLY A 72 5.52 10.03 4.73
N VAL A 73 6.76 10.19 5.20
CA VAL A 73 7.97 10.14 4.38
C VAL A 73 8.51 8.73 4.14
N ALA A 74 7.89 7.69 4.72
CA ALA A 74 8.45 6.34 4.67
C ALA A 74 8.43 5.76 3.25
N VAL A 75 7.37 6.02 2.48
CA VAL A 75 7.28 5.62 1.06
C VAL A 75 8.36 6.31 0.24
N THR A 76 8.57 7.62 0.42
CA THR A 76 9.61 8.36 -0.32
C THR A 76 11.01 7.86 0.02
N SER A 77 11.27 7.53 1.29
CA SER A 77 12.55 6.95 1.71
C SER A 77 12.76 5.55 1.14
N MET A 78 11.72 4.72 1.11
CA MET A 78 11.77 3.39 0.50
C MET A 78 11.99 3.47 -1.02
N GLN A 79 11.30 4.38 -1.71
CA GLN A 79 11.51 4.62 -3.14
C GLN A 79 12.95 5.01 -3.41
N LYS A 80 13.53 5.92 -2.61
CA LYS A 80 14.93 6.32 -2.75
C LYS A 80 15.88 5.12 -2.62
N ARG A 81 15.69 4.28 -1.60
CA ARG A 81 16.47 3.05 -1.40
C ARG A 81 16.34 2.08 -2.59
N PHE A 82 15.14 1.97 -3.14
CA PHE A 82 14.88 1.11 -4.30
C PHE A 82 15.61 1.61 -5.56
N GLU A 83 15.56 2.91 -5.84
CA GLU A 83 16.26 3.52 -6.98
C GLU A 83 17.79 3.41 -6.82
N GLU A 84 18.33 3.61 -5.62
CA GLU A 84 19.75 3.41 -5.32
C GLU A 84 20.18 1.96 -5.60
N LYS A 85 19.44 0.99 -5.08
CA LYS A 85 19.69 -0.44 -5.32
C LYS A 85 19.60 -0.80 -6.81
N LYS A 86 18.65 -0.21 -7.54
CA LYS A 86 18.50 -0.41 -8.98
C LYS A 86 19.72 0.13 -9.73
N ARG A 87 20.18 1.34 -9.42
CA ARG A 87 21.39 1.92 -10.03
C ARG A 87 22.63 1.07 -9.75
N ASP A 88 22.77 0.56 -8.54
CA ASP A 88 23.90 -0.28 -8.17
C ASP A 88 23.86 -1.62 -8.92
N ASP A 89 22.69 -2.24 -9.08
CA ASP A 89 22.53 -3.46 -9.89
C ASP A 89 22.83 -3.22 -11.38
N GLU A 90 22.42 -2.07 -11.94
CA GLU A 90 22.76 -1.66 -13.30
C GLU A 90 24.27 -1.44 -13.46
N ALA A 91 24.92 -0.79 -12.50
CA ALA A 91 26.37 -0.59 -12.49
C ALA A 91 27.13 -1.92 -12.42
N LEU A 92 26.69 -2.85 -11.55
CA LEU A 92 27.28 -4.18 -11.45
C LEU A 92 27.17 -4.95 -12.76
N LYS A 93 26.03 -4.89 -13.46
CA LYS A 93 25.85 -5.53 -14.77
C LYS A 93 26.83 -5.03 -15.83
N LEU A 94 27.22 -3.76 -15.79
CA LEU A 94 28.23 -3.20 -16.69
C LEU A 94 29.64 -3.72 -16.40
N CYS A 95 29.93 -4.06 -15.14
CA CYS A 95 31.24 -4.57 -14.70
C CYS A 95 31.40 -6.09 -14.87
N LEU A 96 30.30 -6.83 -15.02
CA LEU A 96 30.35 -8.28 -15.22
C LEU A 96 30.80 -8.61 -16.67
N PRO A 97 31.70 -9.59 -16.87
CA PRO A 97 32.08 -10.03 -18.21
C PRO A 97 30.83 -10.44 -18.99
N ARG A 98 30.57 -9.76 -20.11
CA ARG A 98 29.45 -10.08 -20.99
C ARG A 98 29.58 -11.53 -21.43
N ARG A 99 28.75 -12.42 -20.89
CA ARG A 99 28.72 -13.82 -21.33
C ARG A 99 28.44 -13.78 -22.83
N ALA A 100 29.41 -14.24 -23.64
CA ALA A 100 29.25 -14.28 -25.08
C ALA A 100 27.96 -15.02 -25.39
N GLN A 101 26.97 -14.29 -25.90
CA GLN A 101 25.78 -14.91 -26.44
C GLN A 101 26.31 -15.74 -27.60
N PHE A 102 26.35 -17.06 -27.43
CA PHE A 102 26.49 -17.95 -28.57
C PHE A 102 25.36 -17.56 -29.52
N ALA A 103 25.73 -16.92 -30.62
CA ALA A 103 24.82 -16.68 -31.72
C ALA A 103 24.38 -18.07 -32.20
N THR A 104 23.26 -18.57 -31.69
CA THR A 104 22.51 -19.59 -32.38
C THR A 104 21.98 -18.90 -33.62
N SER A 105 22.74 -18.99 -34.71
CA SER A 105 22.23 -18.71 -36.04
C SER A 105 20.99 -19.57 -36.20
N THR A 106 19.81 -18.94 -36.18
CA THR A 106 18.58 -19.56 -36.63
C THR A 106 18.76 -19.88 -38.11
N ALA A 107 19.26 -21.08 -38.39
CA ALA A 107 19.20 -21.69 -39.71
C ALA A 107 17.73 -21.81 -40.06
N GLN A 108 17.29 -20.89 -40.91
CA GLN A 108 15.95 -20.77 -41.47
C GLN A 108 15.61 -22.06 -42.22
N ARG A 109 14.94 -23.00 -41.54
CA ARG A 109 14.45 -24.24 -42.15
C ARG A 109 13.21 -23.88 -42.98
N GLN A 110 13.41 -23.67 -44.28
CA GLN A 110 12.30 -23.57 -45.24
C GLN A 110 11.45 -24.85 -45.17
N PRO A 111 10.11 -24.75 -45.08
CA PRO A 111 9.25 -25.90 -45.32
C PRO A 111 9.14 -26.13 -46.83
N SER A 112 9.68 -27.26 -47.31
CA SER A 112 9.44 -27.74 -48.67
C SER A 112 8.02 -28.28 -48.76
N TYR A 113 7.14 -27.58 -49.50
CA TYR A 113 5.84 -28.12 -49.89
C TYR A 113 6.02 -29.24 -50.91
N ALA A 114 5.49 -30.42 -50.63
CA ALA A 114 5.25 -31.48 -51.61
C ALA A 114 3.72 -31.75 -51.67
N PRO A 115 3.09 -31.80 -52.86
CA PRO A 115 1.65 -32.00 -52.96
C PRO A 115 1.25 -33.47 -53.11
N GLY A 116 0.18 -33.86 -52.41
CA GLY A 116 -0.70 -34.99 -52.76
C GLY A 116 -0.97 -35.98 -51.61
N PRO A 117 -2.03 -36.84 -51.69
CA PRO A 117 -3.15 -36.88 -52.62
C PRO A 117 -4.53 -36.66 -51.95
N ARG A 118 -5.51 -36.34 -52.82
CA ARG A 118 -6.94 -36.10 -52.56
C ARG A 118 -7.60 -37.39 -52.05
N PHE A 119 -8.21 -37.36 -50.86
CA PHE A 119 -9.06 -38.45 -50.37
C PHE A 119 -10.52 -38.15 -50.74
N GLN A 120 -11.18 -39.17 -51.26
CA GLN A 120 -12.55 -39.18 -51.78
C GLN A 120 -13.51 -39.52 -50.63
N ASP A 121 -14.57 -38.73 -50.43
CA ASP A 121 -15.61 -39.00 -49.43
C ASP A 121 -16.52 -40.18 -49.88
N PRO A 122 -16.87 -41.11 -48.97
CA PRO A 122 -18.04 -41.97 -49.13
C PRO A 122 -19.24 -41.43 -48.35
N GLU A 123 -20.38 -41.42 -49.04
CA GLU A 123 -21.70 -40.93 -48.62
C GLU A 123 -22.34 -41.72 -47.47
N ASP A 124 -23.07 -41.02 -46.60
CA ASP A 124 -24.12 -41.58 -45.73
C ASP A 124 -25.48 -41.38 -46.42
N ILE A 125 -26.19 -42.49 -46.65
CA ILE A 125 -27.62 -42.59 -46.97
C ILE A 125 -28.40 -42.78 -45.67
#